data_AF-A0A7W0FPA0-F1
#
_entry.id   AF-A0A7W0FPA0-F1
#
_cell.length_a   1.000
_cell.length_b   1.000
_cell.length_c   1.000
_cell.angle_alpha   90.00
_cell.angle_beta   90.00
_cell.angle_gamma   90.00
#
_symmetry.space_group_name_H-M   'P 1'
#
loop_
_entity.id
_entity.type
_entity.pdbx_description
1 polymer ?
#
loop_
_entity_poly.entity_id
_entity_poly.type
_entity_poly.pdbx_seq_one_letter_code
_entity_poly.pdbx_strand_id
1 'polypeptide(L)'
;MDSDGDGTPDTSDNCRTYPNDQADHDGDGEGDVCDPTPFDGDMVPGSNSLEGSDAVVAEADVDSLVGDQRCKTQTFVQRYNQFGASWLNFITYEGGFRVCYEPNQRIVSWGSVWGDAYRVLVPWDWKGNDGGYPQGVRTSTHSVEFQYRGSAAICVVGWACGPTMHPGVTVTFYDNNTMTVRAYVV
;
A
#
# COMPACT_ATOMS: atom_id res chain seq x y z
N MET A 1 -25.47 14.52 -29.85
CA MET A 1 -24.20 15.04 -30.34
C MET A 1 -23.19 13.94 -30.04
N ASP A 2 -22.36 13.63 -31.01
CA ASP A 2 -21.34 12.59 -31.01
C ASP A 2 -20.17 13.26 -31.74
N SER A 3 -19.20 13.69 -30.94
CA SER A 3 -18.19 14.67 -31.36
C SER A 3 -17.03 14.03 -32.11
N ASP A 4 -16.81 12.73 -31.95
CA ASP A 4 -15.72 11.99 -32.57
C ASP A 4 -16.18 10.89 -33.54
N GLY A 5 -17.47 10.56 -33.55
CA GLY A 5 -18.13 9.73 -34.56
C GLY A 5 -17.99 8.24 -34.31
N ASP A 6 -17.78 7.81 -33.08
CA ASP A 6 -17.63 6.39 -32.71
C ASP A 6 -18.96 5.64 -32.50
N GLY A 7 -20.08 6.39 -32.48
CA GLY A 7 -21.43 5.86 -32.30
C GLY A 7 -21.96 5.94 -30.87
N THR A 8 -21.14 6.38 -29.91
CA THR A 8 -21.53 6.70 -28.54
C THR A 8 -21.85 8.20 -28.42
N PRO A 9 -23.01 8.59 -27.86
CA PRO A 9 -23.29 10.01 -27.71
C PRO A 9 -22.45 10.63 -26.59
N ASP A 10 -21.97 11.87 -26.78
CA ASP A 10 -21.08 12.61 -25.86
C ASP A 10 -21.49 12.56 -24.36
N THR A 11 -22.79 12.40 -24.09
CA THR A 11 -23.36 12.33 -22.73
C THR A 11 -23.09 11.01 -22.00
N SER A 12 -22.75 9.95 -22.72
CA SER A 12 -22.45 8.62 -22.19
C SER A 12 -21.13 8.07 -22.72
N ASP A 13 -20.31 8.94 -23.30
CA ASP A 13 -19.04 8.62 -23.93
C ASP A 13 -17.90 8.90 -22.94
N ASN A 14 -17.15 7.84 -22.59
CA ASN A 14 -16.00 7.92 -21.70
C ASN A 14 -14.76 8.57 -22.36
N CYS A 15 -14.80 8.84 -23.67
CA CYS A 15 -13.76 9.50 -24.44
C CYS A 15 -14.28 10.44 -25.55
N ARG A 16 -15.08 11.46 -25.20
CA ARG A 16 -15.77 12.43 -26.13
C ARG A 16 -15.02 13.00 -27.34
N THR A 17 -13.70 12.87 -27.42
CA THR A 17 -12.89 13.42 -28.52
C THR A 17 -12.00 12.37 -29.20
N TYR A 18 -12.05 11.12 -28.74
CA TYR A 18 -11.20 10.02 -29.21
C TYR A 18 -12.06 8.77 -29.42
N PRO A 19 -12.31 8.37 -30.68
CA PRO A 19 -13.16 7.23 -30.97
C PRO A 19 -12.66 5.96 -30.28
N ASN A 20 -13.51 5.30 -29.51
CA ASN A 20 -13.17 4.06 -28.82
C ASN A 20 -14.36 3.07 -28.77
N ASP A 21 -14.16 1.92 -28.15
CA ASP A 21 -15.19 0.90 -27.93
C ASP A 21 -15.77 0.95 -26.50
N GLN A 22 -15.62 2.11 -25.84
CA GLN A 22 -16.02 2.37 -24.46
C GLN A 22 -15.38 1.42 -23.43
N ALA A 23 -14.20 0.86 -23.76
CA ALA A 23 -13.37 0.19 -22.77
C ALA A 23 -12.88 1.20 -21.72
N ASP A 24 -12.96 0.79 -20.47
CA ASP A 24 -12.59 1.51 -19.26
C ASP A 24 -12.19 0.43 -18.25
N HIS A 25 -10.93 -0.02 -18.34
CA HIS A 25 -10.49 -1.24 -17.64
C HIS A 25 -10.35 -1.07 -16.14
N ASP A 26 -10.27 0.15 -15.65
CA ASP A 26 -10.05 0.47 -14.26
C ASP A 26 -11.24 1.16 -13.60
N GLY A 27 -12.22 1.58 -14.39
CA GLY A 27 -13.56 1.96 -13.96
C GLY A 27 -13.63 3.37 -13.40
N ASP A 28 -12.74 4.27 -13.79
CA ASP A 28 -12.77 5.67 -13.34
C ASP A 28 -13.68 6.58 -14.18
N GLY A 29 -14.19 6.03 -15.29
CA GLY A 29 -15.09 6.72 -16.20
C GLY A 29 -14.40 7.49 -17.32
N GLU A 30 -13.07 7.42 -17.43
CA GLU A 30 -12.30 7.84 -18.60
C GLU A 30 -11.90 6.59 -19.41
N GLY A 31 -12.19 6.59 -20.71
CA GLY A 31 -11.97 5.39 -21.52
C GLY A 31 -10.49 5.15 -21.82
N ASP A 32 -10.12 3.89 -22.05
CA ASP A 32 -8.71 3.48 -22.18
C ASP A 32 -7.90 4.28 -23.21
N VAL A 33 -8.58 4.81 -24.23
CA VAL A 33 -7.98 5.53 -25.36
C VAL A 33 -7.62 6.97 -25.00
N CYS A 34 -8.36 7.58 -24.07
CA CYS A 34 -8.18 8.96 -23.64
C CYS A 34 -7.67 9.08 -22.20
N ASP A 35 -7.72 8.00 -21.42
CA ASP A 35 -7.14 7.93 -20.08
C ASP A 35 -5.61 7.84 -20.17
N PRO A 36 -4.84 8.76 -19.55
CA PRO A 36 -3.38 8.64 -19.41
C PRO A 36 -2.95 7.43 -18.55
N THR A 37 -3.89 6.86 -17.81
CA THR A 37 -3.76 5.84 -16.77
C THR A 37 -4.73 4.65 -16.95
N PRO A 38 -4.93 4.12 -18.18
CA PRO A 38 -6.12 3.35 -18.63
C PRO A 38 -6.33 1.96 -18.00
N PHE A 39 -5.48 1.58 -17.05
CA PHE A 39 -5.77 0.41 -16.23
C PHE A 39 -5.34 0.63 -14.77
N ASP A 40 -5.38 1.88 -14.32
CA ASP A 40 -5.13 2.30 -12.95
C ASP A 40 -6.11 3.32 -12.36
N GLY A 41 -7.12 3.79 -13.10
CA GLY A 41 -8.48 4.21 -12.70
C GLY A 41 -8.60 5.04 -11.45
N ASP A 42 -7.57 5.83 -11.21
CA ASP A 42 -7.14 6.36 -9.92
C ASP A 42 -7.64 5.61 -8.67
N MET A 43 -6.85 4.66 -8.16
CA MET A 43 -6.76 4.45 -6.70
C MET A 43 -5.33 4.10 -6.29
N VAL A 44 -4.69 5.03 -5.57
CA VAL A 44 -3.73 4.71 -4.51
C VAL A 44 -4.16 3.38 -3.87
N PRO A 45 -3.32 2.34 -3.86
CA PRO A 45 -3.51 1.30 -2.87
C PRO A 45 -3.54 2.05 -1.52
N GLY A 46 -4.70 2.15 -0.86
CA GLY A 46 -4.79 2.71 0.49
C GLY A 46 -5.89 3.71 0.80
N SER A 47 -6.77 4.11 -0.14
CA SER A 47 -7.91 4.97 0.22
C SER A 47 -8.97 4.26 1.08
N ASN A 48 -8.87 2.94 1.23
CA ASN A 48 -9.65 2.14 2.17
C ASN A 48 -9.11 2.38 3.58
N SER A 49 -9.78 3.27 4.31
CA SER A 49 -9.73 3.38 5.78
C SER A 49 -9.57 2.01 6.44
N LEU A 50 -8.37 1.72 6.94
CA LEU A 50 -8.12 0.54 7.76
C LEU A 50 -8.62 0.85 9.17
N GLU A 51 -9.84 0.43 9.49
CA GLU A 51 -10.31 0.42 10.87
C GLU A 51 -9.41 -0.51 11.70
N GLY A 52 -8.75 0.06 12.73
CA GLY A 52 -8.06 -0.72 13.76
C GLY A 52 -6.81 -0.07 14.35
N SER A 53 -6.09 0.73 13.56
CA SER A 53 -4.97 1.58 14.01
C SER A 53 -4.41 2.31 12.79
N ASP A 54 -4.47 3.65 12.76
CA ASP A 54 -4.06 4.56 11.67
C ASP A 54 -2.86 4.10 10.82
N ALA A 55 -3.08 3.16 9.90
CA ALA A 55 -2.12 2.81 8.85
C ALA A 55 -2.50 3.68 7.65
N VAL A 56 -1.76 4.76 7.44
CA VAL A 56 -1.93 5.60 6.25
C VAL A 56 -0.99 5.06 5.21
N VAL A 57 -1.52 4.44 4.16
CA VAL A 57 -0.73 4.01 3.02
C VAL A 57 -0.70 5.19 2.04
N ALA A 58 0.45 5.84 1.93
CA ALA A 58 0.62 7.05 1.14
C ALA A 58 1.32 6.72 -0.18
N GLU A 59 0.71 7.23 -1.26
CA GLU A 59 1.22 7.42 -2.62
C GLU A 59 1.87 6.19 -3.29
N ALA A 60 1.22 5.74 -4.36
CA ALA A 60 1.83 4.85 -5.34
C ALA A 60 2.18 5.68 -6.58
N ASP A 61 3.44 6.08 -6.72
CA ASP A 61 3.92 6.49 -8.03
C ASP A 61 3.98 5.24 -8.91
N VAL A 62 3.26 5.24 -10.04
CA VAL A 62 3.51 4.28 -11.12
C VAL A 62 4.93 4.56 -11.63
N ASP A 63 5.86 3.72 -11.19
CA ASP A 63 7.30 3.93 -11.39
C ASP A 63 7.71 3.68 -12.85
N SER A 64 7.02 2.78 -13.56
CA SER A 64 7.23 2.47 -14.99
C SER A 64 6.15 1.53 -15.56
N LEU A 65 5.81 1.71 -16.84
CA LEU A 65 5.11 0.72 -17.69
C LEU A 65 6.14 0.08 -18.62
N VAL A 66 6.40 -1.23 -18.48
CA VAL A 66 7.29 -1.99 -19.37
C VAL A 66 6.49 -3.09 -20.04
N GLY A 67 5.97 -2.83 -21.23
CA GLY A 67 4.95 -3.70 -21.84
C GLY A 67 3.70 -3.75 -20.96
N ASP A 68 3.20 -4.97 -20.68
CA ASP A 68 2.00 -5.20 -19.85
C ASP A 68 2.29 -5.19 -18.34
N GLN A 69 3.57 -5.06 -17.95
CA GLN A 69 3.98 -5.04 -16.54
C GLN A 69 3.82 -3.64 -15.95
N ARG A 70 3.14 -3.57 -14.81
CA ARG A 70 2.99 -2.37 -13.96
C ARG A 70 3.90 -2.48 -12.75
N CYS A 71 4.61 -1.41 -12.39
CA CYS A 71 5.41 -1.33 -11.18
C CYS A 71 4.96 -0.17 -10.29
N LYS A 72 4.84 -0.43 -8.99
CA LYS A 72 4.45 0.56 -7.98
C LYS A 72 5.43 0.53 -6.81
N THR A 73 5.78 1.72 -6.32
CA THR A 73 6.42 1.88 -5.02
C THR A 73 5.37 2.37 -4.04
N GLN A 74 5.20 1.66 -2.93
CA GLN A 74 4.22 2.00 -1.91
C GLN A 74 4.92 2.34 -0.61
N THR A 75 4.47 3.40 0.06
CA THR A 75 4.87 3.72 1.44
C THR A 75 3.69 3.68 2.39
N PHE A 76 3.94 3.43 3.67
CA PHE A 76 2.92 3.49 4.70
C PHE A 76 3.49 4.00 6.02
N VAL A 77 2.61 4.59 6.81
CA VAL A 77 2.86 5.01 8.18
C VAL A 77 1.88 4.30 9.09
N GLN A 78 2.38 3.49 10.02
CA GLN A 78 1.59 2.85 11.07
C GLN A 78 1.81 3.55 12.41
N ARG A 79 0.72 3.99 13.03
CA ARG A 79 0.72 4.50 14.41
C ARG A 79 0.20 3.43 15.36
N TYR A 80 0.97 3.11 16.39
CA TYR A 80 0.54 2.20 17.46
C TYR A 80 0.02 3.02 18.64
N ASN A 81 -1.23 2.76 19.02
CA ASN A 81 -1.91 3.39 20.14
C ASN A 81 -1.99 2.42 21.31
N GLN A 82 -1.89 2.94 22.53
CA GLN A 82 -1.92 2.13 23.74
C GLN A 82 -3.07 2.54 24.65
N PHE A 83 -3.55 1.57 25.44
CA PHE A 83 -4.60 1.78 26.45
C PHE A 83 -5.93 2.33 25.89
N GLY A 84 -6.24 2.05 24.62
CA GLY A 84 -7.46 2.56 23.98
C GLY A 84 -7.47 4.08 23.76
N ALA A 85 -6.34 4.76 23.98
CA ALA A 85 -6.19 6.18 23.70
C ALA A 85 -5.83 6.37 22.22
N SER A 86 -6.84 6.55 21.37
CA SER A 86 -6.66 6.82 19.94
C SER A 86 -5.92 8.13 19.65
N TRP A 87 -5.86 9.05 20.61
CA TRP A 87 -5.20 10.35 20.49
C TRP A 87 -3.70 10.31 20.81
N LEU A 88 -3.15 9.19 21.30
CA LEU A 88 -1.74 9.08 21.67
C LEU A 88 -1.08 7.84 21.07
N ASN A 89 -0.35 8.05 19.98
CA ASN A 89 0.53 7.05 19.41
C ASN A 89 1.90 7.05 20.11
N PHE A 90 2.30 5.87 20.58
CA PHE A 90 3.55 5.67 21.31
C PHE A 90 4.70 5.27 20.39
N ILE A 91 4.39 4.61 19.28
CA ILE A 91 5.34 4.31 18.20
C ILE A 91 4.70 4.73 16.88
N THR A 92 5.49 5.37 16.04
CA THR A 92 5.18 5.52 14.62
C THR A 92 6.22 4.80 13.81
N TYR A 93 5.76 3.84 13.03
CA TYR A 93 6.54 3.05 12.09
C TYR A 93 6.27 3.53 10.68
N GLU A 94 7.32 3.69 9.90
CA GLU A 94 7.22 3.99 8.47
C GLU A 94 7.88 2.86 7.70
N GLY A 95 7.29 2.48 6.58
CA GLY A 95 7.88 1.47 5.71
C GLY A 95 7.40 1.61 4.29
N GLY A 96 7.96 0.77 3.44
CA GLY A 96 7.60 0.74 2.04
C GLY A 96 8.18 -0.45 1.30
N PHE A 97 7.68 -0.63 0.09
CA PHE A 97 8.07 -1.70 -0.81
C PHE A 97 7.87 -1.27 -2.26
N ARG A 98 8.57 -1.95 -3.17
CA ARG A 98 8.30 -1.88 -4.60
C ARG A 98 7.78 -3.22 -5.10
N VAL A 99 6.71 -3.20 -5.88
CA VAL A 99 6.09 -4.38 -6.47
C VAL A 99 5.85 -4.16 -7.95
N CYS A 100 6.06 -5.20 -8.75
CA CYS A 100 5.66 -5.23 -10.15
C CYS A 100 4.77 -6.43 -10.44
N TYR A 101 3.75 -6.22 -11.26
CA TYR A 101 2.71 -7.19 -11.56
C TYR A 101 2.18 -6.98 -12.98
N GLU A 102 1.65 -8.05 -13.56
CA GLU A 102 0.84 -8.02 -14.78
C GLU A 102 -0.63 -8.08 -14.32
N PRO A 103 -1.48 -7.10 -14.69
CA PRO A 103 -2.84 -7.00 -14.17
C PRO A 103 -3.66 -8.29 -14.30
N ASN A 104 -4.20 -8.79 -13.18
CA ASN A 104 -5.01 -10.01 -13.10
C ASN A 104 -4.31 -11.29 -13.62
N GLN A 105 -2.99 -11.26 -13.78
CA GLN A 105 -2.21 -12.39 -14.30
C GLN A 105 -1.24 -12.93 -13.25
N ARG A 106 -0.31 -12.10 -12.75
CA ARG A 106 0.66 -12.50 -11.72
C ARG A 106 1.42 -11.33 -11.11
N ILE A 107 1.97 -11.58 -9.92
CA ILE A 107 3.10 -10.81 -9.38
C ILE A 107 4.39 -11.22 -10.08
N VAL A 108 5.01 -10.27 -10.76
CA VAL A 108 6.26 -10.44 -11.52
C VAL A 108 7.46 -10.41 -10.59
N SER A 109 7.60 -9.34 -9.81
CA SER A 109 8.76 -9.14 -8.91
C SER A 109 8.41 -8.19 -7.77
N TRP A 110 9.18 -8.25 -6.69
CA TRP A 110 9.12 -7.25 -5.63
C TRP A 110 10.52 -7.00 -5.08
N GLY A 111 10.70 -5.87 -4.42
CA GLY A 111 11.98 -5.44 -3.87
C GLY A 111 11.85 -4.16 -3.09
N SER A 112 12.99 -3.55 -2.78
CA SER A 112 13.06 -2.27 -2.05
C SER A 112 12.17 -2.27 -0.80
N VAL A 113 12.16 -3.39 -0.07
CA VAL A 113 11.37 -3.52 1.17
C VAL A 113 12.18 -2.89 2.29
N TRP A 114 11.61 -1.88 2.93
CA TRP A 114 12.26 -1.13 4.01
C TRP A 114 11.24 -0.69 5.05
N GLY A 115 11.69 -0.40 6.27
CA GLY A 115 10.85 0.19 7.29
C GLY A 115 11.56 0.26 8.62
N ASP A 116 11.20 1.25 9.43
CA ASP A 116 11.70 1.42 10.78
C ASP A 116 10.78 2.34 11.61
N ALA A 117 10.94 2.33 12.94
CA ALA A 117 10.29 3.29 13.80
C ALA A 117 11.03 4.64 13.78
N TYR A 118 10.39 5.68 13.26
CA TYR A 118 10.99 7.02 13.22
C TYR A 118 10.56 7.92 14.39
N ARG A 119 9.48 7.56 15.11
CA ARG A 119 9.02 8.27 16.31
C ARG A 119 8.68 7.28 17.42
N VAL A 120 9.30 7.50 18.58
CA VAL A 120 9.08 6.68 19.78
C VAL A 120 8.87 7.61 20.97
N LEU A 121 7.74 7.47 21.65
CA LEU A 121 7.39 8.31 22.80
C LEU A 121 7.90 7.67 24.10
N VAL A 122 8.79 8.37 24.81
CA VAL A 122 9.27 7.97 26.15
C VAL A 122 8.07 7.65 27.06
N PRO A 123 8.09 6.54 27.82
CA PRO A 123 9.23 5.68 28.13
C PRO A 123 9.45 4.52 27.15
N TRP A 124 8.85 4.53 25.96
CA TRP A 124 9.10 3.51 24.97
C TRP A 124 10.51 3.59 24.41
N ASP A 125 11.07 2.42 24.17
CA ASP A 125 12.38 2.24 23.56
C ASP A 125 12.25 1.23 22.42
N TRP A 126 12.62 1.66 21.21
CA TRP A 126 12.62 0.84 20.01
C TRP A 126 13.98 0.18 19.86
N LYS A 127 13.99 -1.15 19.71
CA LYS A 127 15.19 -1.98 19.66
C LYS A 127 15.63 -2.33 18.24
N GLY A 128 14.91 -1.84 17.22
CA GLY A 128 15.11 -2.18 15.83
C GLY A 128 14.13 -3.23 15.33
N ASN A 129 14.21 -3.48 14.02
CA ASN A 129 13.48 -4.56 13.37
C ASN A 129 13.96 -5.93 13.86
N ASP A 130 13.02 -6.88 13.89
CA ASP A 130 13.32 -8.25 14.27
C ASP A 130 14.14 -8.94 13.16
N GLY A 131 14.93 -9.95 13.52
CA GLY A 131 15.72 -10.70 12.54
C GLY A 131 14.85 -11.30 11.43
N GLY A 132 15.15 -10.97 10.18
CA GLY A 132 14.37 -11.37 9.01
C GLY A 132 13.28 -10.37 8.58
N TYR A 133 13.17 -9.22 9.26
CA TYR A 133 12.24 -8.15 8.92
C TYR A 133 12.99 -6.86 8.55
N PRO A 134 12.43 -6.03 7.65
CA PRO A 134 11.24 -6.32 6.85
C PRO A 134 11.54 -7.30 5.70
N GLN A 135 10.52 -7.99 5.21
CA GLN A 135 10.65 -8.95 4.12
C GLN A 135 9.41 -8.98 3.22
N GLY A 136 9.57 -9.43 1.97
CA GLY A 136 8.48 -9.73 1.06
C GLY A 136 8.46 -11.22 0.74
N VAL A 137 7.32 -11.87 0.96
CA VAL A 137 7.12 -13.32 0.78
C VAL A 137 6.01 -13.55 -0.23
N ARG A 138 6.30 -14.27 -1.30
CA ARG A 138 5.27 -14.69 -2.26
C ARG A 138 4.27 -15.60 -1.56
N THR A 139 2.99 -15.22 -1.56
CA THR A 139 1.91 -16.03 -1.01
C THR A 139 1.20 -16.84 -2.09
N SER A 140 1.12 -16.32 -3.31
CA SER A 140 0.61 -17.05 -4.49
C SER A 140 1.21 -16.51 -5.80
N THR A 141 0.77 -17.02 -6.94
CA THR A 141 1.06 -16.41 -8.25
C THR A 141 0.52 -14.98 -8.34
N HIS A 142 -0.65 -14.74 -7.72
CA HIS A 142 -1.40 -13.48 -7.79
C HIS A 142 -1.12 -12.53 -6.61
N SER A 143 -0.31 -12.93 -5.63
CA SER A 143 -0.12 -12.14 -4.42
C SER A 143 1.25 -12.28 -3.76
N VAL A 144 1.69 -11.19 -3.12
CA VAL A 144 2.89 -11.09 -2.29
C VAL A 144 2.53 -10.41 -0.97
N GLU A 145 3.03 -10.93 0.14
CA GLU A 145 2.86 -10.35 1.47
C GLU A 145 4.17 -9.73 1.95
N PHE A 146 4.13 -8.45 2.27
CA PHE A 146 5.20 -7.71 2.89
C PHE A 146 4.99 -7.70 4.39
N GLN A 147 5.99 -8.16 5.13
CA GLN A 147 5.92 -8.32 6.57
C GLN A 147 6.93 -7.39 7.24
N TYR A 148 6.45 -6.64 8.22
CA TYR A 148 7.20 -5.68 9.03
C TYR A 148 7.01 -6.06 10.49
N ARG A 149 8.10 -6.08 11.25
CA ARG A 149 8.08 -6.41 12.66
C ARG A 149 9.35 -5.88 13.32
N GLY A 150 9.21 -5.36 14.52
CA GLY A 150 10.37 -5.04 15.35
C GLY A 150 10.06 -5.15 16.82
N SER A 151 11.07 -4.86 17.63
CA SER A 151 11.03 -5.06 19.08
C SER A 151 10.94 -3.73 19.79
N ALA A 152 10.03 -3.61 20.74
CA ALA A 152 9.88 -2.42 21.57
C ALA A 152 9.62 -2.78 23.04
N ALA A 153 10.12 -1.96 23.96
CA ALA A 153 9.88 -2.16 25.39
C ALA A 153 9.70 -0.81 26.11
N ILE A 154 8.99 -0.83 27.23
CA ILE A 154 8.95 0.32 28.14
C ILE A 154 10.22 0.29 28.99
N CYS A 155 11.04 1.33 28.93
CA CYS A 155 12.26 1.48 29.72
C CYS A 155 12.19 2.78 30.54
N VAL A 156 12.06 2.65 31.87
CA VAL A 156 11.89 3.81 32.77
C VAL A 156 13.23 4.41 33.20
N VAL A 157 14.28 3.57 33.21
CA VAL A 157 15.69 3.93 33.44
C VAL A 157 16.46 3.07 32.45
N GLY A 158 17.45 3.59 31.71
CA GLY A 158 18.00 2.97 30.48
C GLY A 158 18.44 1.49 30.48
N TRP A 159 18.40 0.79 31.62
CA TRP A 159 18.63 -0.66 31.76
C TRP A 159 17.43 -1.43 32.35
N ALA A 160 16.45 -0.75 32.96
CA ALA A 160 15.24 -1.34 33.52
C ALA A 160 14.10 -1.27 32.50
N CYS A 161 14.03 -2.28 31.65
CA CYS A 161 12.99 -2.43 30.65
C CYS A 161 11.98 -3.52 31.05
N GLY A 162 10.71 -3.29 30.76
CA GLY A 162 9.66 -4.30 30.86
C GLY A 162 9.78 -5.39 29.78
N PRO A 163 8.77 -6.28 29.68
CA PRO A 163 8.69 -7.25 28.60
C PRO A 163 8.81 -6.59 27.23
N THR A 164 9.53 -7.26 26.32
CA THR A 164 9.58 -6.85 24.91
C THR A 164 8.27 -7.24 24.25
N MET A 165 7.69 -6.29 23.51
CA MET A 165 6.57 -6.50 22.61
C MET A 165 7.06 -6.40 21.17
N HIS A 166 6.32 -7.03 20.28
CA HIS A 166 6.63 -7.07 18.87
C HIS A 166 5.50 -6.45 18.04
N PRO A 167 5.46 -5.11 17.91
CA PRO A 167 4.60 -4.47 16.94
C PRO A 167 4.98 -4.91 15.52
N GLY A 168 3.96 -5.19 14.70
CA GLY A 168 4.13 -5.55 13.30
C GLY A 168 3.01 -5.05 12.41
N VAL A 169 3.30 -5.06 11.11
CA VAL A 169 2.37 -4.76 10.03
C VAL A 169 2.57 -5.81 8.95
N THR A 170 1.49 -6.31 8.37
CA THR A 170 1.53 -7.05 7.11
C THR A 170 0.75 -6.31 6.05
N VAL A 171 1.32 -6.19 4.86
CA VAL A 171 0.67 -5.65 3.67
C VAL A 171 0.65 -6.73 2.60
N THR A 172 -0.53 -7.17 2.19
CA THR A 172 -0.68 -8.14 1.09
C THR A 172 -1.13 -7.41 -0.15
N PHE A 173 -0.30 -7.46 -1.19
CA PHE A 173 -0.58 -6.87 -2.49
C PHE A 173 -1.05 -7.94 -3.47
N TYR A 174 -2.05 -7.61 -4.29
CA TYR A 174 -2.63 -8.47 -5.31
C TYR A 174 -2.43 -7.88 -6.70
N ASP A 175 -2.26 -8.75 -7.70
CA ASP A 175 -2.05 -8.35 -9.10
C ASP A 175 -3.27 -7.70 -9.78
N ASN A 176 -4.41 -7.60 -9.10
CA ASN A 176 -5.55 -6.79 -9.50
C ASN A 176 -5.49 -5.35 -8.94
N ASN A 177 -4.31 -4.89 -8.51
CA ASN A 177 -4.08 -3.57 -7.91
C ASN A 177 -4.83 -3.31 -6.59
N THR A 178 -5.19 -4.37 -5.85
CA THR A 178 -5.74 -4.22 -4.50
C THR A 178 -4.71 -4.60 -3.44
N MET A 179 -4.94 -4.18 -2.20
CA MET A 179 -4.15 -4.65 -1.07
C MET A 179 -4.96 -4.74 0.22
N THR A 180 -4.47 -5.55 1.14
CA THR A 180 -4.95 -5.61 2.52
C THR A 180 -3.82 -5.29 3.47
N VAL A 181 -4.14 -4.65 4.59
CA VAL A 181 -3.16 -4.29 5.60
C VAL A 181 -3.66 -4.75 6.97
N ARG A 182 -2.76 -5.28 7.78
CA ARG A 182 -3.06 -5.71 9.14
C ARG A 182 -1.93 -5.31 10.07
N ALA A 183 -2.26 -4.52 11.08
CA ALA A 183 -1.36 -4.23 12.19
C ALA A 183 -1.64 -5.17 13.38
N TYR A 184 -0.60 -5.45 14.15
CA TYR A 184 -0.70 -6.25 15.38
C TYR A 184 0.41 -5.88 16.35
N VAL A 185 0.24 -6.30 17.60
CA VAL A 185 1.28 -6.29 18.63
C VAL A 185 1.19 -7.63 19.35
N VAL A 186 2.31 -8.35 19.47
CA VAL A 186 2.41 -9.64 20.18
C VAL A 186 3.45 -9.61 21.29
#